data_AF-A0AAD7L4V9-F1
#
_entry.id   AF-A0AAD7L4V9-F1
#
_cell.length_a   1.000
_cell.length_b   1.000
_cell.length_c   1.000
_cell.angle_alpha   90.00
_cell.angle_beta   90.00
_cell.angle_gamma   90.00
#
_symmetry.space_group_name_H-M   'P 1'
#
loop_
_entity.id
_entity.type
_entity.pdbx_description
1 polymer ?
#
loop_
_entity_poly.entity_id
_entity_poly.type
_entity_poly.pdbx_seq_one_letter_code
_entity_poly.pdbx_strand_id
1 'polypeptide(L)'
;MKERGKGSVPTVDKRYTQWKSLVPILYDWFANHNLVWPSLSCRIGMVAEEMWLWEKGEKCDDFGGARWGPQLEQGTYKTRQRLYLSEQTDGSVPNTLVIANCEIVKPRVAAAEHISQFNEEARSPFVKKYKTLIHPGEVNRIRELPQNSKIVATHTDSPDVLIWDIEAQPNRHAVLGAAESRPDLILTGHQDNAEFALAMCPTEPFVLSGGKDKSVVFWSIHDHIATLAAHAGATKSPGSGGSKQGSKAGGNNEKPTESPSIGPRGIYQGHTDTVEDVQFCPSSPQEFCSVGDDSCLILWDARVGPTPAVKVEKAHDADLHCVDWNPHDINLILTGSADNTVRMYDCRNLTSGGVGSPVHQFEGHDAAVLCVQWSPDKSSVFGSSAEDGILNIWDHEKVGKELDSSGPTIQNAPPGLFFRHAGHRDKVVDFHWNASDPWTIVSVSDDCESTGGGGTLQIWRMIDLIYRPEEEVLAELDKFKSHIVTCTS
;
A
#
# COMPACT_ATOMS: atom_id res chain seq x y z
N MET A 1 -49.71 13.14 -11.03
CA MET A 1 -48.28 12.82 -11.09
C MET A 1 -48.00 11.72 -10.07
N LYS A 2 -47.27 10.66 -10.42
CA LYS A 2 -46.79 9.69 -9.42
C LYS A 2 -45.43 10.18 -8.91
N GLU A 3 -45.32 10.36 -7.60
CA GLU A 3 -44.02 10.58 -6.97
C GLU A 3 -43.18 9.30 -7.16
N ARG A 4 -41.96 9.47 -7.68
CA ARG A 4 -40.96 8.40 -7.63
C ARG A 4 -40.45 8.35 -6.19
N GLY A 5 -40.81 7.30 -5.46
CA GLY A 5 -40.25 7.07 -4.14
C GLY A 5 -38.73 6.98 -4.21
N LYS A 6 -38.03 7.81 -3.43
CA LYS A 6 -36.59 7.62 -3.18
C LYS A 6 -36.44 6.28 -2.46
N GLY A 7 -35.85 5.29 -3.12
CA GLY A 7 -35.46 4.06 -2.46
C GLY A 7 -34.46 4.37 -1.35
N SER A 8 -34.64 3.78 -0.16
CA SER A 8 -33.66 3.88 0.92
C SER A 8 -32.33 3.28 0.45
N VAL A 9 -31.22 4.01 0.65
CA VAL A 9 -29.87 3.48 0.41
C VAL A 9 -29.71 2.17 1.19
N PRO A 10 -29.20 1.07 0.59
CA PRO A 10 -28.98 -0.17 1.32
C PRO A 10 -27.94 0.02 2.43
N THR A 11 -28.18 -0.58 3.60
CA THR A 11 -27.20 -0.60 4.69
C THR A 11 -25.92 -1.31 4.27
N VAL A 12 -24.79 -1.01 4.94
CA VAL A 12 -23.50 -1.67 4.71
C VAL A 12 -23.64 -3.19 4.65
N ASP A 13 -24.29 -3.81 5.64
CA ASP A 13 -24.52 -5.26 5.70
C ASP A 13 -25.27 -5.81 4.48
N LYS A 14 -26.24 -5.05 3.94
CA LYS A 14 -26.99 -5.45 2.74
C LYS A 14 -26.13 -5.39 1.49
N ARG A 15 -25.32 -4.32 1.35
CA ARG A 15 -24.33 -4.20 0.25
C ARG A 15 -23.33 -5.36 0.31
N TYR A 16 -22.74 -5.59 1.49
CA TYR A 16 -21.79 -6.67 1.73
C TYR A 16 -22.41 -8.06 1.51
N THR A 17 -23.62 -8.33 2.00
CA THR A 17 -24.30 -9.63 1.80
C THR A 17 -24.59 -9.90 0.33
N GLN A 18 -24.99 -8.86 -0.42
CA GLN A 18 -25.18 -8.96 -1.86
C GLN A 18 -23.85 -9.23 -2.57
N TRP A 19 -22.78 -8.47 -2.26
CA TRP A 19 -21.44 -8.71 -2.79
C TRP A 19 -20.95 -10.14 -2.49
N LYS A 20 -21.11 -10.62 -1.24
CA LYS A 20 -20.69 -11.96 -0.80
C LYS A 20 -21.32 -13.07 -1.65
N SER A 21 -22.57 -12.90 -2.09
CA SER A 21 -23.26 -13.84 -2.99
C SER A 21 -22.66 -13.89 -4.41
N LEU A 22 -21.94 -12.85 -4.84
CA LEU A 22 -21.31 -12.71 -6.14
C LEU A 22 -19.82 -13.08 -6.13
N VAL A 23 -19.20 -13.31 -4.96
CA VAL A 23 -17.76 -13.60 -4.84
C VAL A 23 -17.32 -14.79 -5.71
N PRO A 24 -18.06 -15.93 -5.78
CA PRO A 24 -17.71 -17.05 -6.68
C PRO A 24 -17.83 -16.77 -8.19
N ILE A 25 -18.37 -15.60 -8.57
CA ILE A 25 -18.57 -15.19 -9.97
C ILE A 25 -17.56 -14.10 -10.36
N LEU A 26 -17.23 -13.20 -9.42
CA LEU A 26 -16.40 -12.01 -9.68
C LEU A 26 -14.90 -12.22 -9.42
N TYR A 27 -14.51 -13.28 -8.69
CA TYR A 27 -13.13 -13.50 -8.26
C TYR A 27 -12.65 -14.91 -8.60
N ASP A 28 -11.48 -15.01 -9.24
CA ASP A 28 -10.74 -16.27 -9.44
C ASP A 28 -10.13 -16.79 -8.13
N TRP A 29 -9.83 -15.87 -7.21
CA TRP A 29 -9.34 -16.20 -5.87
C TRP A 29 -9.74 -15.10 -4.90
N PHE A 30 -10.14 -15.50 -3.70
CA PHE A 30 -10.49 -14.61 -2.60
C PHE A 30 -10.09 -15.24 -1.27
N ALA A 31 -9.56 -14.45 -0.34
CA ALA A 31 -9.25 -14.84 1.02
C ALA A 31 -9.44 -13.65 1.97
N ASN A 32 -10.33 -13.79 2.96
CA ASN A 32 -10.52 -12.85 4.06
C ASN A 32 -9.73 -13.29 5.29
N HIS A 33 -8.99 -12.37 5.91
CA HIS A 33 -8.29 -12.57 7.17
C HIS A 33 -8.70 -11.47 8.16
N ASN A 34 -9.55 -11.84 9.12
CA ASN A 34 -9.90 -10.94 10.23
C ASN A 34 -8.67 -10.68 11.10
N LEU A 35 -8.35 -9.41 11.34
CA LEU A 35 -7.24 -9.03 12.21
C LEU A 35 -7.72 -8.96 13.67
N VAL A 36 -6.80 -9.09 14.64
CA VAL A 36 -7.15 -8.92 16.07
C VAL A 36 -7.03 -7.46 16.49
N TRP A 37 -6.08 -6.79 15.84
CA TRP A 37 -5.84 -5.37 15.86
C TRP A 37 -5.78 -4.94 14.40
N PRO A 38 -6.41 -3.83 14.01
CA PRO A 38 -6.48 -3.45 12.61
C PRO A 38 -5.08 -3.12 12.04
N SER A 39 -4.95 -3.23 10.71
CA SER A 39 -3.78 -2.83 9.93
C SER A 39 -4.22 -1.65 9.05
N LEU A 40 -4.13 -0.43 9.58
CA LEU A 40 -4.94 0.74 9.22
C LEU A 40 -4.50 1.80 8.16
N SER A 41 -3.40 1.74 7.39
CA SER A 41 -2.73 2.94 6.77
C SER A 41 -3.57 3.90 5.89
N CYS A 42 -4.35 4.80 6.50
CA CYS A 42 -4.22 6.26 6.42
C CYS A 42 -5.44 6.97 7.03
N ARG A 43 -5.21 8.16 7.61
CA ARG A 43 -6.25 9.15 7.91
C ARG A 43 -5.62 10.55 7.91
N ILE A 44 -6.39 11.54 7.45
CA ILE A 44 -6.01 12.94 7.35
C ILE A 44 -6.66 13.79 8.46
N GLY A 45 -6.10 14.96 8.71
CA GLY A 45 -6.51 15.91 9.75
C GLY A 45 -7.99 16.30 9.74
N MET A 46 -8.51 16.64 10.92
CA MET A 46 -9.91 17.03 11.11
C MET A 46 -10.21 18.45 10.65
N VAL A 47 -11.36 18.64 9.99
CA VAL A 47 -11.88 19.97 9.65
C VAL A 47 -12.23 20.74 10.94
N ALA A 48 -11.93 22.04 10.96
CA ALA A 48 -11.98 22.89 12.15
C ALA A 48 -13.34 22.98 12.90
N GLU A 49 -14.46 22.53 12.31
CA GLU A 49 -15.77 22.51 12.99
C GLU A 49 -15.93 21.34 13.98
N GLU A 50 -15.18 20.24 13.86
CA GLU A 50 -15.29 19.10 14.79
C GLU A 50 -14.49 19.25 16.10
N MET A 51 -13.63 20.27 16.21
CA MET A 51 -12.84 20.54 17.44
C MET A 51 -13.71 20.71 18.71
N TRP A 52 -14.99 21.05 18.58
CA TRP A 52 -15.91 21.29 19.71
C TRP A 52 -16.41 20.02 20.41
N LEU A 53 -16.19 18.81 19.85
CA LEU A 53 -16.54 17.55 20.51
C LEU A 53 -15.36 16.88 21.22
N TRP A 54 -14.12 17.31 20.93
CA TRP A 54 -12.89 16.72 21.47
C TRP A 54 -12.67 16.94 22.98
N GLU A 55 -13.27 17.97 23.59
CA GLU A 55 -13.16 18.25 25.04
C GLU A 55 -13.79 17.18 25.96
N LYS A 56 -14.33 16.08 25.42
CA LYS A 56 -14.96 15.00 26.20
C LYS A 56 -14.23 13.67 26.26
N GLY A 57 -13.00 13.60 25.74
CA GLY A 57 -12.03 12.57 26.16
C GLY A 57 -12.31 11.15 25.68
N GLU A 58 -12.81 10.99 24.45
CA GLU A 58 -12.79 9.72 23.73
C GLU A 58 -11.61 9.76 22.73
N LYS A 59 -10.69 8.80 22.85
CA LYS A 59 -9.59 8.60 21.90
C LYS A 59 -10.10 7.86 20.66
N CYS A 60 -9.66 8.28 19.49
CA CYS A 60 -9.63 7.43 18.30
C CYS A 60 -8.16 7.40 17.87
N ASP A 61 -7.51 6.24 18.02
CA ASP A 61 -6.07 6.04 17.78
C ASP A 61 -5.78 5.70 16.28
N ASP A 62 -4.50 5.63 15.87
CA ASP A 62 -4.03 5.97 14.50
C ASP A 62 -3.78 4.78 13.50
N PHE A 63 -3.01 4.96 12.39
CA PHE A 63 -3.26 4.22 11.10
C PHE A 63 -2.06 3.54 10.35
N GLY A 64 -2.03 2.21 10.07
CA GLY A 64 -0.84 1.43 9.55
C GLY A 64 -0.87 0.36 8.40
N GLY A 65 0.18 0.22 7.57
CA GLY A 65 0.06 -0.39 6.21
C GLY A 65 0.13 -1.93 6.05
N ALA A 66 -0.27 -2.41 4.86
CA ALA A 66 -0.14 -3.82 4.41
C ALA A 66 0.55 -3.94 3.04
N ARG A 67 1.62 -4.74 2.93
CA ARG A 67 2.45 -4.82 1.71
C ARG A 67 2.90 -6.22 1.35
N TRP A 68 2.82 -6.55 0.07
CA TRP A 68 3.51 -7.72 -0.50
C TRP A 68 5.02 -7.57 -0.35
N GLY A 69 5.70 -8.68 -0.11
CA GLY A 69 7.16 -8.78 -0.17
C GLY A 69 7.64 -9.91 -1.07
N PRO A 70 8.87 -10.44 -0.85
CA PRO A 70 9.50 -11.36 -1.79
C PRO A 70 8.74 -12.68 -1.94
N GLN A 71 8.72 -13.20 -3.17
CA GLN A 71 8.31 -14.57 -3.44
C GLN A 71 9.31 -15.54 -2.81
N LEU A 72 8.83 -16.41 -1.94
CA LEU A 72 9.64 -17.37 -1.17
C LEU A 72 9.74 -18.72 -1.88
N GLU A 73 8.62 -19.21 -2.42
CA GLU A 73 8.53 -20.51 -3.09
C GLU A 73 7.51 -20.43 -4.25
N GLN A 74 7.82 -21.05 -5.39
CA GLN A 74 6.90 -21.15 -6.53
C GLN A 74 6.53 -22.62 -6.75
N GLY A 75 5.32 -23.01 -6.32
CA GLY A 75 4.78 -24.36 -6.53
C GLY A 75 3.95 -24.48 -7.81
N THR A 76 3.55 -25.70 -8.15
CA THR A 76 2.65 -25.97 -9.29
C THR A 76 1.30 -25.28 -9.12
N TYR A 77 0.72 -25.37 -7.91
CA TYR A 77 -0.67 -25.00 -7.60
C TYR A 77 -0.80 -23.71 -6.79
N LYS A 78 0.25 -23.35 -6.05
CA LYS A 78 0.29 -22.18 -5.18
C LYS A 78 1.69 -21.59 -5.14
N THR A 79 1.75 -20.29 -4.93
CA THR A 79 2.96 -19.51 -4.68
C THR A 79 2.98 -19.16 -3.19
N ARG A 80 4.16 -19.15 -2.56
CA ARG A 80 4.35 -18.65 -1.19
C ARG A 80 5.10 -17.34 -1.25
N GLN A 81 4.56 -16.30 -0.64
CA GLN A 81 5.10 -14.94 -0.71
C GLN A 81 5.09 -14.29 0.68
N ARG A 82 5.98 -13.31 0.89
CA ARG A 82 5.97 -12.52 2.12
C ARG A 82 4.83 -11.50 2.10
N LEU A 83 4.30 -11.21 3.27
CA LEU A 83 3.33 -10.14 3.52
C LEU A 83 3.74 -9.42 4.80
N TYR A 84 3.91 -8.10 4.73
CA TYR A 84 4.19 -7.24 5.88
C TYR A 84 2.90 -6.55 6.30
N LEU A 85 2.60 -6.58 7.59
CA LEU A 85 1.39 -6.02 8.21
C LEU A 85 1.78 -5.23 9.45
N SER A 86 0.96 -4.24 9.81
CA SER A 86 0.99 -3.65 11.14
C SER A 86 -0.09 -4.29 12.02
N GLU A 87 0.16 -4.38 13.33
CA GLU A 87 -0.89 -4.54 14.35
C GLU A 87 -0.73 -3.33 15.28
N GLN A 88 -1.65 -2.35 15.19
CA GLN A 88 -1.67 -1.13 16.02
C GLN A 88 -2.65 -1.27 17.19
N THR A 89 -2.31 -0.71 18.35
CA THR A 89 -2.90 -1.13 19.63
C THR A 89 -3.26 0.03 20.54
N ASP A 90 -4.31 -0.13 21.34
CA ASP A 90 -4.75 0.80 22.40
C ASP A 90 -3.76 0.95 23.58
N GLY A 91 -2.51 0.49 23.42
CA GLY A 91 -1.49 0.39 24.47
C GLY A 91 -1.64 -0.81 25.42
N SER A 92 -2.69 -1.65 25.29
CA SER A 92 -2.85 -2.86 26.13
C SER A 92 -1.78 -3.93 25.86
N VAL A 93 -1.25 -3.96 24.64
CA VAL A 93 -0.01 -4.64 24.24
C VAL A 93 0.80 -3.71 23.33
N PRO A 94 2.10 -3.96 23.08
CA PRO A 94 2.89 -3.12 22.19
C PRO A 94 2.47 -3.22 20.72
N ASN A 95 2.62 -2.13 19.96
CA ASN A 95 2.53 -2.11 18.51
C ASN A 95 3.51 -3.08 17.86
N THR A 96 3.15 -3.66 16.72
CA THR A 96 4.05 -4.60 16.02
C THR A 96 4.10 -4.45 14.51
N LEU A 97 5.29 -4.70 13.97
CA LEU A 97 5.48 -5.08 12.57
C LEU A 97 5.39 -6.61 12.48
N VAL A 98 4.34 -7.09 11.85
CA VAL A 98 4.08 -8.51 11.62
C VAL A 98 4.56 -8.90 10.23
N ILE A 99 5.41 -9.91 10.19
CA ILE A 99 5.86 -10.55 8.97
C ILE A 99 5.14 -11.88 8.85
N ALA A 100 4.33 -12.02 7.81
CA ALA A 100 3.57 -13.21 7.49
C ALA A 100 4.07 -13.87 6.20
N ASN A 101 3.70 -15.14 6.03
CA ASN A 101 3.76 -15.83 4.76
C ASN A 101 2.34 -16.00 4.24
N CYS A 102 2.08 -15.50 3.04
CA CYS A 102 0.85 -15.76 2.31
C CYS A 102 1.04 -16.95 1.37
N GLU A 103 0.07 -17.85 1.32
CA GLU A 103 -0.08 -18.85 0.27
C GLU A 103 -1.09 -18.34 -0.75
N ILE A 104 -0.64 -18.07 -1.97
CA ILE A 104 -1.44 -17.55 -3.08
C ILE A 104 -1.80 -18.70 -3.98
N VAL A 105 -3.10 -18.96 -4.18
CA VAL A 105 -3.56 -20.01 -5.11
C VAL A 105 -3.52 -19.46 -6.53
N LYS A 106 -2.90 -20.21 -7.45
CA LYS A 106 -2.79 -19.79 -8.85
C LYS A 106 -4.15 -19.75 -9.56
N PRO A 107 -4.31 -18.96 -10.64
CA PRO A 107 -5.54 -18.91 -11.42
C PRO A 107 -6.03 -20.30 -11.81
N ARG A 108 -7.36 -20.52 -11.74
CA ARG A 108 -8.03 -21.77 -12.15
C ARG A 108 -7.62 -23.04 -11.37
N VAL A 109 -6.92 -22.87 -10.24
CA VAL A 109 -6.58 -23.96 -9.28
C VAL A 109 -7.44 -23.88 -8.01
N ALA A 110 -8.01 -22.71 -7.71
CA ALA A 110 -8.86 -22.51 -6.54
C ALA A 110 -10.17 -23.32 -6.65
N ALA A 111 -10.51 -24.04 -5.57
CA ALA A 111 -11.80 -24.71 -5.48
C ALA A 111 -12.92 -23.70 -5.23
N ALA A 112 -14.01 -23.77 -6.00
CA ALA A 112 -15.18 -22.91 -5.83
C ALA A 112 -15.80 -23.00 -4.42
N GLU A 113 -15.63 -24.14 -3.74
CA GLU A 113 -16.02 -24.36 -2.34
C GLU A 113 -15.30 -23.40 -1.37
N HIS A 114 -14.00 -23.13 -1.58
CA HIS A 114 -13.25 -22.20 -0.75
C HIS A 114 -13.76 -20.76 -0.91
N ILE A 115 -14.00 -20.34 -2.15
CA ILE A 115 -14.42 -18.98 -2.50
C ILE A 115 -15.85 -18.70 -2.02
N SER A 116 -16.70 -19.72 -1.95
CA SER A 116 -18.12 -19.60 -1.54
C SER A 116 -18.39 -19.75 -0.04
N GLN A 117 -17.46 -20.30 0.75
CA GLN A 117 -17.69 -20.62 2.17
C GLN A 117 -16.69 -19.99 3.15
N PHE A 118 -16.09 -18.84 2.81
CA PHE A 118 -15.18 -18.16 3.72
C PHE A 118 -15.90 -17.64 4.99
N ASN A 119 -15.26 -17.86 6.14
CA ASN A 119 -15.66 -17.24 7.41
C ASN A 119 -15.01 -15.85 7.50
N GLU A 120 -15.83 -14.82 7.67
CA GLU A 120 -15.41 -13.42 7.74
C GLU A 120 -14.84 -13.01 9.11
N GLU A 121 -15.29 -13.66 10.19
CA GLU A 121 -14.77 -13.43 11.54
C GLU A 121 -13.43 -14.14 11.80
N ALA A 122 -13.01 -15.01 10.88
CA ALA A 122 -11.84 -15.86 11.04
C ALA A 122 -10.57 -15.31 10.37
N ARG A 123 -9.43 -15.70 10.95
CA ARG A 123 -8.11 -15.57 10.31
C ARG A 123 -7.98 -16.55 9.15
N SER A 124 -7.67 -16.04 7.95
CA SER A 124 -7.42 -16.84 6.75
C SER A 124 -6.33 -17.89 6.99
N PRO A 125 -6.55 -19.18 6.62
CA PRO A 125 -5.51 -20.20 6.67
C PRO A 125 -4.37 -19.98 5.66
N PHE A 126 -4.55 -19.06 4.72
CA PHE A 126 -3.54 -18.70 3.71
C PHE A 126 -2.50 -17.73 4.25
N VAL A 127 -2.80 -16.95 5.30
CA VAL A 127 -1.89 -15.96 5.88
C VAL A 127 -1.38 -16.45 7.23
N LYS A 128 -0.10 -16.82 7.28
CA LYS A 128 0.54 -17.44 8.46
C LYS A 128 1.63 -16.53 9.01
N LYS A 129 1.42 -16.00 10.23
CA LYS A 129 2.39 -15.21 10.99
C LYS A 129 3.72 -15.97 11.10
N TYR A 130 4.81 -15.33 10.72
CA TYR A 130 6.17 -15.91 10.65
C TYR A 130 7.12 -15.30 11.67
N LYS A 131 7.13 -13.97 11.74
CA LYS A 131 7.97 -13.20 12.66
C LYS A 131 7.20 -11.96 13.12
N THR A 132 7.47 -11.52 14.35
CA THR A 132 6.91 -10.30 14.95
C THR A 132 8.06 -9.46 15.48
N LEU A 133 8.10 -8.18 15.13
CA LEU A 133 8.96 -7.19 15.75
C LEU A 133 8.07 -6.33 16.65
N ILE A 134 8.53 -6.02 17.86
CA ILE A 134 7.84 -5.02 18.69
C ILE A 134 8.29 -3.67 18.16
N HIS A 135 7.37 -2.88 17.65
CA HIS A 135 7.72 -1.64 16.98
C HIS A 135 7.67 -0.48 17.98
N PRO A 136 8.67 0.41 18.01
CA PRO A 136 8.61 1.65 18.78
C PRO A 136 7.62 2.59 18.08
N GLY A 137 6.54 2.94 18.77
CA GLY A 137 5.45 3.68 18.15
C GLY A 137 4.64 2.88 17.13
N GLU A 138 3.66 3.52 16.53
CA GLU A 138 2.74 2.97 15.54
C GLU A 138 3.45 2.79 14.19
N VAL A 139 3.02 1.79 13.39
CA VAL A 139 3.63 1.51 12.07
C VAL A 139 2.73 2.10 11.01
N ASN A 140 2.92 3.37 10.68
CA ASN A 140 1.95 4.11 9.87
C ASN A 140 2.10 3.83 8.37
N ARG A 141 3.32 3.62 7.88
CA ARG A 141 3.54 3.12 6.52
C ARG A 141 4.71 2.14 6.45
N ILE A 142 4.63 1.18 5.51
CA ILE A 142 5.64 0.16 5.25
C ILE A 142 6.08 0.27 3.78
N ARG A 143 7.39 0.18 3.52
CA ARG A 143 7.97 0.03 2.17
C ARG A 143 9.17 -0.93 2.18
N GLU A 144 9.20 -1.87 1.24
CA GLU A 144 10.37 -2.73 0.99
C GLU A 144 11.38 -1.98 0.09
N LEU A 145 12.68 -2.22 0.31
CA LEU A 145 13.75 -1.77 -0.59
C LEU A 145 13.85 -2.69 -1.81
N PRO A 146 13.52 -2.25 -3.05
CA PRO A 146 13.40 -3.14 -4.20
C PRO A 146 14.70 -3.89 -4.58
N GLN A 147 15.85 -3.35 -4.22
CA GLN A 147 17.17 -3.94 -4.48
C GLN A 147 17.60 -4.97 -3.43
N ASN A 148 16.94 -5.02 -2.27
CA ASN A 148 17.24 -5.98 -1.20
C ASN A 148 16.01 -6.21 -0.31
N SER A 149 15.27 -7.27 -0.62
CA SER A 149 13.98 -7.66 0.01
C SER A 149 14.02 -8.04 1.50
N LYS A 150 15.19 -7.96 2.13
CA LYS A 150 15.32 -8.03 3.59
C LYS A 150 15.06 -6.69 4.27
N ILE A 151 15.25 -5.60 3.54
CA ILE A 151 15.26 -4.25 4.09
C ILE A 151 13.89 -3.64 3.92
N VAL A 152 13.31 -3.24 5.04
CA VAL A 152 12.02 -2.56 5.12
C VAL A 152 12.22 -1.23 5.83
N ALA A 153 11.62 -0.17 5.28
CA ALA A 153 11.43 1.10 5.95
C ALA A 153 10.03 1.15 6.58
N THR A 154 9.93 1.67 7.81
CA THR A 154 8.67 2.00 8.46
C THR A 154 8.59 3.48 8.83
N HIS A 155 7.39 4.01 8.68
CA HIS A 155 6.97 5.34 9.11
C HIS A 155 6.17 5.25 10.42
N THR A 156 6.15 6.31 11.22
CA THR A 156 5.79 6.22 12.64
C THR A 156 4.96 7.41 13.14
N ASP A 157 4.50 7.38 14.37
CA ASP A 157 3.96 8.52 15.13
C ASP A 157 5.08 9.47 15.65
N SER A 158 6.23 9.53 14.96
CA SER A 158 7.39 10.32 15.34
C SER A 158 8.10 10.95 14.11
N PRO A 159 9.05 11.90 14.32
CA PRO A 159 9.83 12.50 13.22
C PRO A 159 10.87 11.56 12.57
N ASP A 160 11.10 10.38 13.14
CA ASP A 160 12.14 9.46 12.69
C ASP A 160 11.58 8.34 11.79
N VAL A 161 12.27 8.06 10.68
CA VAL A 161 11.96 6.92 9.80
C VAL A 161 12.88 5.76 10.13
N LEU A 162 12.34 4.55 10.29
CA LEU A 162 13.07 3.40 10.82
C LEU A 162 13.36 2.36 9.74
N ILE A 163 14.60 1.88 9.69
CA ILE A 163 15.04 0.84 8.73
C ILE A 163 15.34 -0.47 9.46
N TRP A 164 14.91 -1.58 8.87
CA TRP A 164 14.97 -2.92 9.47
C TRP A 164 15.55 -3.95 8.50
N ASP A 165 16.56 -4.74 8.92
CA ASP A 165 16.86 -6.04 8.31
C ASP A 165 15.94 -7.09 8.93
N ILE A 166 14.82 -7.33 8.25
CA ILE A 166 13.76 -8.24 8.69
C ILE A 166 14.29 -9.65 8.97
N GLU A 167 15.33 -10.11 8.28
CA GLU A 167 15.89 -11.46 8.50
C GLU A 167 16.79 -11.51 9.73
N ALA A 168 17.58 -10.46 9.99
CA ALA A 168 18.43 -10.33 11.17
C ALA A 168 17.63 -10.17 12.49
N GLN A 169 16.47 -9.51 12.43
CA GLN A 169 15.64 -9.23 13.61
C GLN A 169 15.09 -10.51 14.26
N PRO A 170 15.06 -10.64 15.61
CA PRO A 170 14.52 -11.81 16.30
C PRO A 170 12.99 -11.83 16.26
N ASN A 171 12.39 -13.02 16.33
CA ASN A 171 10.95 -13.14 16.57
C ASN A 171 10.61 -12.81 18.03
N ARG A 172 9.73 -11.83 18.25
CA ARG A 172 9.24 -11.40 19.57
C ARG A 172 7.78 -11.80 19.78
N HIS A 173 7.28 -11.57 21.00
CA HIS A 173 5.88 -11.76 21.36
C HIS A 173 5.36 -10.44 21.96
N ALA A 174 4.24 -9.94 21.43
CA ALA A 174 3.58 -8.75 21.94
C ALA A 174 2.91 -9.07 23.28
N VAL A 175 3.58 -8.73 24.37
CA VAL A 175 3.03 -8.77 25.73
C VAL A 175 3.31 -7.42 26.39
N LEU A 176 2.41 -6.96 27.25
CA LEU A 176 2.53 -5.68 27.94
C LEU A 176 3.88 -5.57 28.66
N GLY A 177 4.60 -4.47 28.42
CA GLY A 177 5.93 -4.22 28.99
C GLY A 177 7.09 -4.96 28.32
N ALA A 178 6.87 -5.66 27.20
CA ALA A 178 7.97 -6.22 26.41
C ALA A 178 8.78 -5.11 25.71
N ALA A 179 10.10 -5.22 25.78
CA ALA A 179 11.01 -4.23 25.19
C ALA A 179 10.97 -4.23 23.65
N GLU A 180 11.00 -3.03 23.09
CA GLU A 180 10.99 -2.75 21.66
C GLU A 180 12.09 -3.49 20.89
N SER A 181 11.82 -3.80 19.62
CA SER A 181 12.86 -4.18 18.66
C SER A 181 13.68 -2.94 18.34
N ARG A 182 15.01 -3.11 18.30
CA ARG A 182 15.94 -2.06 17.93
C ARG A 182 16.00 -1.95 16.40
N PRO A 183 15.73 -0.79 15.78
CA PRO A 183 15.89 -0.61 14.33
C PRO A 183 17.37 -0.68 13.93
N ASP A 184 17.64 -1.16 12.72
CA ASP A 184 19.01 -1.34 12.21
C ASP A 184 19.66 -0.01 11.78
N LEU A 185 18.84 0.98 11.40
CA LEU A 185 19.24 2.37 11.14
C LEU A 185 18.05 3.31 11.39
N ILE A 186 18.31 4.49 11.95
CA ILE A 186 17.34 5.58 12.14
C ILE A 186 17.63 6.69 11.12
N LEU A 187 16.62 7.15 10.39
CA LEU A 187 16.72 8.30 9.50
C LEU A 187 16.12 9.52 10.20
N THR A 188 16.99 10.48 10.52
CA THR A 188 16.62 11.73 11.19
C THR A 188 16.48 12.86 10.17
N GLY A 189 15.60 13.82 10.40
CA GLY A 189 15.51 15.03 9.57
C GLY A 189 14.26 15.87 9.79
N HIS A 190 13.10 15.22 9.98
CA HIS A 190 11.86 15.94 10.24
C HIS A 190 11.88 16.68 11.58
N GLN A 191 11.09 17.75 11.66
CA GLN A 191 10.96 18.61 12.84
C GLN A 191 9.63 18.41 13.59
N ASP A 192 8.71 17.65 12.98
CA ASP A 192 7.40 17.27 13.49
C ASP A 192 7.13 15.82 13.02
N ASN A 193 6.01 15.23 13.43
CA ASN A 193 5.65 13.86 13.09
C ASN A 193 5.62 13.64 11.56
N ALA A 194 6.27 12.57 11.13
CA ALA A 194 6.26 12.08 9.76
C ALA A 194 5.44 10.79 9.76
N GLU A 195 4.15 10.91 9.46
CA GLU A 195 3.17 9.84 9.70
C GLU A 195 2.95 8.96 8.48
N PHE A 196 2.61 9.53 7.32
CA PHE A 196 2.19 8.73 6.16
C PHE A 196 3.20 8.69 5.02
N ALA A 197 3.58 9.83 4.44
CA ALA A 197 4.42 9.89 3.25
C ALA A 197 5.75 9.12 3.39
N LEU A 198 5.91 8.01 2.65
CA LEU A 198 7.13 7.19 2.62
C LEU A 198 7.27 6.45 1.27
N ALA A 199 8.43 6.60 0.61
CA ALA A 199 8.78 5.90 -0.61
C ALA A 199 10.25 5.41 -0.62
N MET A 200 10.47 4.29 -1.30
CA MET A 200 11.80 3.69 -1.52
C MET A 200 12.10 3.77 -3.02
N CYS A 201 13.30 4.20 -3.38
CA CYS A 201 13.64 4.37 -4.80
C CYS A 201 13.73 3.01 -5.52
N PRO A 202 13.14 2.85 -6.72
CA PRO A 202 13.22 1.59 -7.48
C PRO A 202 14.62 1.19 -7.96
N THR A 203 15.53 2.16 -8.14
CA THR A 203 16.84 1.94 -8.78
C THR A 203 18.03 2.07 -7.83
N GLU A 204 17.96 2.97 -6.85
CA GLU A 204 19.03 3.23 -5.88
C GLU A 204 18.57 3.03 -4.42
N PRO A 205 19.48 2.81 -3.45
CA PRO A 205 19.13 2.68 -2.03
C PRO A 205 18.89 4.06 -1.39
N PHE A 206 17.85 4.74 -1.87
CA PHE A 206 17.39 6.04 -1.39
C PHE A 206 15.97 5.95 -0.81
N VAL A 207 15.68 6.84 0.14
CA VAL A 207 14.41 6.92 0.87
C VAL A 207 13.88 8.35 0.77
N LEU A 208 12.58 8.50 0.59
CA LEU A 208 11.84 9.76 0.71
C LEU A 208 10.78 9.64 1.79
N SER A 209 10.58 10.73 2.53
CA SER A 209 9.45 10.91 3.44
C SER A 209 8.89 12.32 3.33
N GLY A 210 7.64 12.50 3.75
CA GLY A 210 7.01 13.78 4.03
C GLY A 210 6.41 13.80 5.44
N GLY A 211 6.23 14.98 6.03
CA GLY A 211 5.66 15.11 7.38
C GLY A 211 4.85 16.38 7.62
N LYS A 212 4.35 16.51 8.85
CA LYS A 212 3.61 17.69 9.36
C LYS A 212 4.46 18.95 9.42
N ASP A 213 5.78 18.80 9.36
CA ASP A 213 6.74 19.89 9.18
C ASP A 213 6.76 20.49 7.76
N LYS A 214 5.86 20.05 6.88
CA LYS A 214 5.60 20.60 5.54
C LYS A 214 6.78 20.39 4.57
N SER A 215 7.70 19.50 4.95
CA SER A 215 8.92 19.21 4.21
C SER A 215 8.89 17.83 3.58
N VAL A 216 9.58 17.68 2.45
CA VAL A 216 9.98 16.37 1.93
C VAL A 216 11.44 16.15 2.30
N VAL A 217 11.76 15.02 2.90
CA VAL A 217 13.12 14.69 3.34
C VAL A 217 13.64 13.47 2.57
N PHE A 218 14.90 13.54 2.18
CA PHE A 218 15.56 12.58 1.29
C PHE A 218 16.83 12.04 1.94
N TRP A 219 16.99 10.71 1.98
CA TRP A 219 18.17 10.05 2.52
C TRP A 219 18.79 9.07 1.52
N SER A 220 20.08 8.80 1.72
CA SER A 220 20.75 7.66 1.10
C SER A 220 21.16 6.66 2.18
N ILE A 221 20.69 5.42 2.05
CA ILE A 221 21.07 4.30 2.93
C ILE A 221 22.17 3.42 2.30
N HIS A 222 22.80 3.88 1.21
CA HIS A 222 23.81 3.12 0.44
C HIS A 222 24.91 2.54 1.33
N ASP A 223 25.50 3.35 2.21
CA ASP A 223 26.60 2.95 3.09
C ASP A 223 26.19 1.87 4.11
N HIS A 224 24.94 1.93 4.59
CA HIS A 224 24.37 0.92 5.46
C HIS A 224 24.20 -0.42 4.71
N ILE A 225 23.63 -0.39 3.50
CA ILE A 225 23.48 -1.58 2.65
C ILE A 225 24.85 -2.20 2.30
N ALA A 226 25.84 -1.37 1.96
CA ALA A 226 27.20 -1.83 1.69
C ALA A 226 27.86 -2.47 2.92
N THR A 227 27.63 -1.92 4.11
CA THR A 227 28.14 -2.47 5.38
C THR A 227 27.52 -3.83 5.70
N LEU A 228 26.21 -3.99 5.56
CA LEU A 228 25.52 -5.27 5.72
C LEU A 228 26.05 -6.34 4.74
N ALA A 229 26.28 -5.97 3.48
CA ALA A 229 26.84 -6.85 2.46
C ALA A 229 28.28 -7.30 2.82
N ALA A 230 29.12 -6.38 3.31
CA ALA A 230 30.49 -6.69 3.73
C ALA A 230 30.53 -7.68 4.92
N HIS A 231 29.67 -7.50 5.93
CA HIS A 231 29.55 -8.43 7.06
C HIS A 231 29.00 -9.80 6.64
N ALA A 232 28.05 -9.86 5.70
CA ALA A 232 27.57 -11.12 5.12
C ALA A 232 28.62 -11.86 4.27
N GLY A 233 29.61 -11.14 3.71
CA GLY A 233 30.76 -11.73 3.03
C GLY A 233 31.78 -12.33 4.00
N ALA A 234 32.14 -11.59 5.05
CA ALA A 234 33.14 -12.01 6.04
C ALA A 234 32.75 -13.30 6.80
N THR A 235 31.46 -13.49 7.08
CA THR A 235 30.95 -14.70 7.74
C THR A 235 30.95 -15.96 6.87
N LYS A 236 31.21 -15.83 5.56
CA LYS A 236 31.16 -16.94 4.58
C LYS A 236 32.52 -17.45 4.12
N SER A 237 33.64 -16.97 4.65
CA SER A 237 34.98 -17.47 4.31
C SER A 237 35.40 -18.68 5.16
N PRO A 238 35.56 -19.89 4.58
CA PRO A 238 36.09 -21.03 5.31
C PRO A 238 37.60 -21.16 5.06
N GLY A 239 38.42 -20.84 6.06
CA GLY A 239 39.80 -21.33 6.12
C GLY A 239 40.88 -20.31 6.51
N SER A 240 41.23 -20.31 7.79
CA SER A 240 42.64 -20.27 8.22
C SER A 240 42.73 -20.86 9.63
N GLY A 241 43.44 -21.99 9.77
CA GLY A 241 43.61 -22.65 11.06
C GLY A 241 44.80 -22.06 11.82
N GLY A 242 44.60 -21.67 13.08
CA GLY A 242 45.69 -21.12 13.90
C GLY A 242 45.35 -20.94 15.38
N SER A 243 45.88 -21.84 16.21
CA SER A 243 46.08 -21.73 17.67
C SER A 243 44.90 -21.33 18.58
N LYS A 244 44.54 -22.25 19.48
CA LYS A 244 43.83 -21.93 20.74
C LYS A 244 44.71 -21.00 21.59
N GLN A 245 44.17 -19.89 22.06
CA GLN A 245 44.68 -19.24 23.26
C GLN A 245 43.53 -18.68 24.08
N GLY A 246 43.32 -19.25 25.27
CA GLY A 246 42.25 -18.81 26.17
C GLY A 246 42.63 -17.50 26.85
N SER A 247 41.68 -16.57 26.93
CA SER A 247 41.72 -15.43 27.83
C SER A 247 40.37 -15.30 28.55
N LYS A 248 40.40 -14.73 29.75
CA LYS A 248 39.33 -14.86 30.75
C LYS A 248 38.17 -13.92 30.46
N ALA A 249 36.99 -14.31 30.96
CA ALA A 249 35.87 -13.40 31.13
C ALA A 249 36.30 -12.14 31.92
N GLY A 250 36.11 -10.97 31.31
CA GLY A 250 36.04 -9.68 31.97
C GLY A 250 34.69 -9.07 31.62
N GLY A 251 33.84 -8.86 32.63
CA GLY A 251 32.52 -8.29 32.40
C GLY A 251 32.63 -6.81 32.06
N ASN A 252 32.24 -6.43 30.84
CA ASN A 252 31.93 -5.05 30.51
C ASN A 252 30.42 -4.84 30.64
N ASN A 253 30.04 -3.81 31.39
CA ASN A 253 28.73 -3.18 31.22
C ASN A 253 28.70 -2.52 29.84
N GLU A 254 28.33 -3.28 28.81
CA GLU A 254 27.92 -2.69 27.56
C GLU A 254 26.60 -1.94 27.82
N LYS A 255 26.68 -0.61 27.84
CA LYS A 255 25.48 0.23 27.65
C LYS A 255 24.76 -0.27 26.39
N PRO A 256 23.42 -0.25 26.33
CA PRO A 256 22.72 -0.48 25.08
C PRO A 256 23.33 0.45 24.03
N THR A 257 23.91 -0.12 22.98
CA THR A 257 24.36 0.70 21.86
C THR A 257 23.10 1.26 21.21
N GLU A 258 22.98 2.57 21.15
CA GLU A 258 21.89 3.23 20.44
C GLU A 258 21.95 2.84 18.96
N SER A 259 20.81 2.77 18.27
CA SER A 259 20.81 2.51 16.82
C SER A 259 21.60 3.59 16.10
N PRO A 260 22.39 3.23 15.07
CA PRO A 260 23.04 4.24 14.26
C PRO A 260 21.97 5.12 13.62
N SER A 261 22.22 6.42 13.55
CA SER A 261 21.37 7.38 12.86
C SER A 261 22.13 8.06 11.72
N ILE A 262 21.39 8.46 10.69
CA ILE A 262 21.90 9.35 9.64
C ILE A 262 20.99 10.56 9.46
N GLY A 263 21.62 11.69 9.11
CA GLY A 263 20.91 12.90 8.71
C GLY A 263 20.52 12.88 7.22
N PRO A 264 19.74 13.88 6.78
CA PRO A 264 19.21 13.90 5.43
C PRO A 264 20.26 14.32 4.40
N ARG A 265 20.13 13.77 3.19
CA ARG A 265 20.86 14.22 1.99
C ARG A 265 20.25 15.50 1.41
N GLY A 266 18.95 15.72 1.61
CA GLY A 266 18.26 16.96 1.27
C GLY A 266 16.95 17.11 2.05
N ILE A 267 16.58 18.34 2.35
CA ILE A 267 15.28 18.74 2.88
C ILE A 267 14.69 19.72 1.87
N TYR A 268 13.52 19.41 1.35
CA TYR A 268 12.86 20.14 0.26
C TYR A 268 11.65 20.88 0.83
N GLN A 269 11.50 22.14 0.43
CA GLN A 269 10.60 23.11 1.06
C GLN A 269 9.77 23.80 -0.01
N GLY A 270 8.45 23.72 0.09
CA GLY A 270 7.55 24.21 -0.95
C GLY A 270 6.06 23.88 -0.76
N HIS A 271 5.73 22.87 0.06
CA HIS A 271 4.38 22.75 0.60
C HIS A 271 4.13 23.82 1.67
N THR A 272 2.87 24.22 1.81
CA THR A 272 2.42 25.16 2.85
C THR A 272 1.63 24.48 3.96
N ASP A 273 1.40 23.17 3.83
CA ASP A 273 0.82 22.31 4.86
C ASP A 273 1.37 20.87 4.82
N THR A 274 0.81 19.95 5.62
CA THR A 274 1.26 18.55 5.76
C THR A 274 1.54 17.89 4.41
N VAL A 275 2.61 17.11 4.33
CA VAL A 275 2.90 16.26 3.15
C VAL A 275 2.38 14.85 3.39
N GLU A 276 1.31 14.50 2.68
CA GLU A 276 0.58 13.23 2.85
C GLU A 276 1.18 12.07 2.05
N ASP A 277 1.74 12.35 0.87
CA ASP A 277 2.37 11.31 0.06
C ASP A 277 3.55 11.80 -0.81
N VAL A 278 4.47 10.88 -1.09
CA VAL A 278 5.69 11.09 -1.88
C VAL A 278 5.96 9.89 -2.76
N GLN A 279 6.44 10.10 -3.99
CA GLN A 279 6.80 8.99 -4.88
C GLN A 279 7.99 9.35 -5.77
N PHE A 280 8.92 8.39 -5.94
CA PHE A 280 10.07 8.54 -6.85
C PHE A 280 9.65 8.45 -8.32
N CYS A 281 10.32 9.20 -9.19
CA CYS A 281 10.24 8.96 -10.63
C CYS A 281 10.80 7.57 -10.97
N PRO A 282 10.05 6.68 -11.64
CA PRO A 282 10.50 5.31 -11.93
C PRO A 282 11.80 5.22 -12.75
N SER A 283 12.12 6.26 -13.54
CA SER A 283 13.30 6.30 -14.41
C SER A 283 14.51 7.05 -13.82
N SER A 284 14.35 7.74 -12.69
CA SER A 284 15.34 8.71 -12.20
C SER A 284 15.38 8.75 -10.67
N PRO A 285 16.50 8.35 -10.04
CA PRO A 285 16.63 8.36 -8.58
C PRO A 285 16.86 9.76 -7.99
N GLN A 286 16.75 10.83 -8.80
CA GLN A 286 16.90 12.23 -8.38
C GLN A 286 15.62 13.05 -8.60
N GLU A 287 14.62 12.50 -9.31
CA GLU A 287 13.34 13.15 -9.56
C GLU A 287 12.25 12.44 -8.75
N PHE A 288 11.34 13.22 -8.17
CA PHE A 288 10.25 12.70 -7.33
C PHE A 288 9.10 13.71 -7.26
N CYS A 289 7.94 13.25 -6.83
CA CYS A 289 6.78 14.09 -6.58
C CYS A 289 6.33 13.99 -5.12
N SER A 290 5.54 14.99 -4.69
CA SER A 290 4.85 15.00 -3.41
C SER A 290 3.50 15.69 -3.51
N VAL A 291 2.60 15.34 -2.59
CA VAL A 291 1.28 15.94 -2.43
C VAL A 291 0.95 16.15 -0.94
N GLY A 292 -0.04 17.00 -0.65
CA GLY A 292 -0.43 17.29 0.73
C GLY A 292 -1.67 18.16 0.89
N ASP A 293 -1.93 18.56 2.14
CA ASP A 293 -3.11 19.31 2.57
C ASP A 293 -3.18 20.74 1.98
N ASP A 294 -2.11 21.24 1.36
CA ASP A 294 -2.15 22.50 0.60
C ASP A 294 -2.74 22.36 -0.83
N SER A 295 -3.37 21.22 -1.13
CA SER A 295 -3.95 20.86 -2.44
C SER A 295 -2.98 20.95 -3.62
N CYS A 296 -1.66 20.90 -3.35
CA CYS A 296 -0.64 21.03 -4.38
C CYS A 296 0.00 19.70 -4.77
N LEU A 297 0.22 19.50 -6.07
CA LEU A 297 1.15 18.50 -6.59
C LEU A 297 2.49 19.19 -6.89
N ILE A 298 3.57 18.74 -6.26
CA ILE A 298 4.91 19.29 -6.46
C ILE A 298 5.82 18.25 -7.10
N LEU A 299 6.56 18.67 -8.12
CA LEU A 299 7.65 17.92 -8.74
C LEU A 299 8.99 18.52 -8.32
N TRP A 300 9.93 17.64 -7.99
CA TRP A 300 11.24 17.98 -7.45
C TRP A 300 12.35 17.37 -8.29
N ASP A 301 13.50 18.04 -8.29
CA ASP A 301 14.75 17.53 -8.83
C ASP A 301 15.89 17.80 -7.82
N ALA A 302 16.40 16.73 -7.21
CA ALA A 302 17.49 16.76 -6.24
C ALA A 302 18.79 17.39 -6.80
N ARG A 303 18.94 17.46 -8.13
CA ARG A 303 20.08 18.10 -8.81
C ARG A 303 19.92 19.61 -8.92
N VAL A 304 18.70 20.14 -8.88
CA VAL A 304 18.38 21.57 -8.94
C VAL A 304 18.47 22.20 -7.56
N GLY A 305 18.00 21.50 -6.52
CA GLY A 305 18.11 21.92 -5.13
C GLY A 305 16.81 21.73 -4.32
N PRO A 306 16.70 22.35 -3.13
CA PRO A 306 15.59 22.13 -2.19
C PRO A 306 14.26 22.79 -2.57
N THR A 307 14.18 23.46 -3.72
CA THR A 307 13.00 24.21 -4.20
C THR A 307 12.21 23.43 -5.24
N PRO A 308 10.88 23.63 -5.35
CA PRO A 308 10.06 23.02 -6.40
C PRO A 308 10.64 23.22 -7.80
N ALA A 309 10.70 22.15 -8.59
CA ALA A 309 10.98 22.23 -10.03
C ALA A 309 9.72 22.63 -10.81
N VAL A 310 8.57 22.05 -10.42
CA VAL A 310 7.23 22.48 -10.84
C VAL A 310 6.30 22.38 -9.62
N LYS A 311 5.43 23.38 -9.41
CA LYS A 311 4.34 23.33 -8.43
C LYS A 311 3.01 23.54 -9.15
N VAL A 312 2.12 22.56 -9.06
CA VAL A 312 0.73 22.65 -9.51
C VAL A 312 -0.10 23.06 -8.31
N GLU A 313 -0.40 24.35 -8.21
CA GLU A 313 -1.29 24.87 -7.17
C GLU A 313 -2.74 24.50 -7.48
N LYS A 314 -3.50 24.09 -6.46
CA LYS A 314 -4.90 23.63 -6.61
C LYS A 314 -5.05 22.52 -7.63
N ALA A 315 -4.20 21.51 -7.53
CA ALA A 315 -4.35 20.28 -8.30
C ALA A 315 -5.69 19.59 -7.97
N HIS A 316 -6.20 19.74 -6.76
CA HIS A 316 -7.56 19.35 -6.38
C HIS A 316 -8.33 20.50 -5.71
N ASP A 317 -9.64 20.32 -5.54
CA ASP A 317 -10.52 21.30 -4.87
C ASP A 317 -10.60 21.07 -3.34
N ALA A 318 -9.85 20.10 -2.83
CA ALA A 318 -9.62 19.79 -1.42
C ALA A 318 -8.21 19.16 -1.24
N ASP A 319 -7.92 18.71 -0.02
CA ASP A 319 -6.64 18.13 0.41
C ASP A 319 -6.25 16.91 -0.45
N LEU A 320 -4.95 16.71 -0.67
CA LEU A 320 -4.41 15.59 -1.44
C LEU A 320 -3.82 14.53 -0.51
N HIS A 321 -4.22 13.28 -0.69
CA HIS A 321 -3.89 12.19 0.25
C HIS A 321 -2.89 11.18 -0.32
N CYS A 322 -2.85 11.03 -1.64
CA CYS A 322 -2.05 10.00 -2.29
C CYS A 322 -1.58 10.41 -3.68
N VAL A 323 -0.40 9.92 -4.07
CA VAL A 323 0.22 10.15 -5.39
C VAL A 323 0.91 8.89 -5.88
N ASP A 324 0.76 8.56 -7.17
CA ASP A 324 1.58 7.50 -7.78
C ASP A 324 2.01 7.85 -9.21
N TRP A 325 3.23 7.45 -9.54
CA TRP A 325 3.91 7.77 -10.79
C TRP A 325 4.01 6.52 -11.64
N ASN A 326 3.43 6.55 -12.85
CA ASN A 326 3.25 5.37 -13.68
C ASN A 326 4.60 4.70 -14.03
N PRO A 327 4.80 3.41 -13.66
CA PRO A 327 6.07 2.70 -13.87
C PRO A 327 6.34 2.34 -15.34
N HIS A 328 5.33 2.47 -16.22
CA HIS A 328 5.42 2.13 -17.64
C HIS A 328 5.44 3.37 -18.55
N ASP A 329 4.71 4.44 -18.20
CA ASP A 329 4.77 5.74 -18.88
C ASP A 329 5.15 6.85 -17.89
N ILE A 330 6.45 7.18 -17.86
CA ILE A 330 7.01 8.21 -16.96
C ILE A 330 6.39 9.61 -17.11
N ASN A 331 5.53 9.84 -18.11
CA ASN A 331 4.83 11.11 -18.24
C ASN A 331 3.60 11.18 -17.33
N LEU A 332 3.04 10.06 -16.86
CA LEU A 332 1.75 10.02 -16.17
C LEU A 332 1.87 9.91 -14.65
N ILE A 333 1.12 10.77 -13.95
CA ILE A 333 0.99 10.80 -12.48
C ILE A 333 -0.49 10.77 -12.12
N LEU A 334 -0.85 10.01 -11.08
CA LEU A 334 -2.18 10.01 -10.45
C LEU A 334 -2.12 10.73 -9.11
N THR A 335 -3.19 11.42 -8.76
CA THR A 335 -3.42 11.99 -7.43
C THR A 335 -4.84 11.68 -6.94
N GLY A 336 -5.01 11.38 -5.65
CA GLY A 336 -6.31 11.20 -4.98
C GLY A 336 -6.51 12.21 -3.85
N SER A 337 -7.76 12.58 -3.58
CA SER A 337 -8.12 13.72 -2.74
C SER A 337 -9.39 13.52 -1.89
N ALA A 338 -9.52 14.34 -0.85
CA ALA A 338 -10.75 14.63 -0.12
C ALA A 338 -11.91 15.14 -1.01
N ASP A 339 -11.66 15.57 -2.25
CA ASP A 339 -12.72 15.96 -3.21
C ASP A 339 -13.44 14.76 -3.88
N ASN A 340 -13.16 13.54 -3.41
CA ASN A 340 -13.67 12.25 -3.90
C ASN A 340 -13.22 11.87 -5.33
N THR A 341 -12.30 12.62 -5.94
CA THR A 341 -11.82 12.35 -7.31
C THR A 341 -10.41 11.79 -7.35
N VAL A 342 -10.10 11.06 -8.43
CA VAL A 342 -8.73 10.82 -8.87
C VAL A 342 -8.46 11.69 -10.08
N ARG A 343 -7.34 12.43 -10.10
CA ARG A 343 -6.91 13.20 -11.27
C ARG A 343 -5.62 12.62 -11.85
N MET A 344 -5.54 12.60 -13.18
CA MET A 344 -4.36 12.15 -13.91
C MET A 344 -3.69 13.32 -14.61
N TYR A 345 -2.38 13.46 -14.42
CA TYR A 345 -1.55 14.51 -14.98
C TYR A 345 -0.54 13.95 -15.96
N ASP A 346 -0.24 14.72 -17.01
CA ASP A 346 0.88 14.51 -17.91
C ASP A 346 1.95 15.55 -17.57
N CYS A 347 3.11 15.11 -17.07
CA CYS A 347 4.17 15.98 -16.57
C CYS A 347 4.73 16.93 -17.66
N ARG A 348 4.58 16.59 -18.95
CA ARG A 348 4.97 17.43 -20.09
C ARG A 348 4.07 18.65 -20.25
N ASN A 349 2.83 18.57 -19.75
CA ASN A 349 1.84 19.64 -19.78
C ASN A 349 1.85 20.49 -18.49
N LEU A 350 2.61 20.09 -17.47
CA LEU A 350 2.74 20.84 -16.23
C LEU A 350 3.79 21.95 -16.39
N THR A 351 3.36 23.21 -16.24
CA THR A 351 4.25 24.37 -16.34
C THR A 351 4.34 25.12 -15.02
N SER A 352 5.50 25.72 -14.75
CA SER A 352 5.76 26.52 -13.52
C SER A 352 4.91 27.80 -13.39
N GLY A 353 4.08 28.12 -14.39
CA GLY A 353 3.11 29.22 -14.35
C GLY A 353 1.72 28.82 -13.86
N GLY A 354 1.56 27.64 -13.26
CA GLY A 354 0.25 27.15 -12.76
C GLY A 354 -0.71 26.67 -13.85
N VAL A 355 -0.26 26.59 -15.11
CA VAL A 355 -1.02 25.92 -16.18
C VAL A 355 -0.62 24.46 -16.17
N GLY A 356 -1.49 23.63 -15.59
CA GLY A 356 -1.33 22.19 -15.43
C GLY A 356 -2.67 21.56 -15.06
N SER A 357 -3.66 21.66 -15.95
CA SER A 357 -4.94 20.97 -15.78
C SER A 357 -4.76 19.45 -15.88
N PRO A 358 -5.54 18.65 -15.15
CA PRO A 358 -5.52 17.20 -15.34
C PRO A 358 -5.92 16.81 -16.76
N VAL A 359 -5.29 15.76 -17.28
CA VAL A 359 -5.65 15.11 -18.55
C VAL A 359 -7.00 14.42 -18.41
N HIS A 360 -7.28 13.87 -17.23
CA HIS A 360 -8.59 13.31 -16.89
C HIS A 360 -8.89 13.41 -15.38
N GLN A 361 -10.18 13.48 -15.07
CA GLN A 361 -10.74 13.38 -13.71
C GLN A 361 -11.66 12.16 -13.68
N PHE A 362 -11.32 11.19 -12.83
CA PHE A 362 -12.09 9.98 -12.62
C PHE A 362 -13.02 10.19 -11.43
N GLU A 363 -14.33 10.14 -11.69
CA GLU A 363 -15.39 10.30 -10.71
C GLU A 363 -16.02 8.92 -10.45
N GLY A 364 -16.25 8.56 -9.18
CA GLY A 364 -16.86 7.27 -8.87
C GLY A 364 -16.70 6.77 -7.44
N HIS A 365 -15.91 7.45 -6.62
CA HIS A 365 -15.99 7.32 -5.17
C HIS A 365 -17.03 8.29 -4.60
N ASP A 366 -17.66 7.89 -3.51
CA ASP A 366 -18.66 8.70 -2.80
C ASP A 366 -18.06 9.42 -1.56
N ALA A 367 -16.77 9.20 -1.27
CA ALA A 367 -16.00 9.81 -0.17
C ALA A 367 -14.50 9.92 -0.53
N ALA A 368 -13.69 10.47 0.39
CA ALA A 368 -12.29 10.84 0.18
C ALA A 368 -11.43 9.68 -0.36
N VAL A 369 -10.64 9.95 -1.41
CA VAL A 369 -9.74 8.95 -2.02
C VAL A 369 -8.42 8.89 -1.25
N LEU A 370 -8.19 7.74 -0.64
CA LEU A 370 -7.15 7.46 0.35
C LEU A 370 -5.86 6.89 -0.27
N CYS A 371 -5.98 6.06 -1.30
CA CYS A 371 -4.83 5.46 -1.97
C CYS A 371 -5.07 5.35 -3.48
N VAL A 372 -4.03 5.60 -4.28
CA VAL A 372 -3.99 5.32 -5.73
C VAL A 372 -2.71 4.55 -6.05
N GLN A 373 -2.80 3.54 -6.93
CA GLN A 373 -1.61 2.81 -7.41
C GLN A 373 -1.82 2.33 -8.84
N TRP A 374 -0.84 2.62 -9.70
CA TRP A 374 -0.71 2.02 -11.03
C TRP A 374 -0.48 0.51 -10.92
N SER A 375 -1.00 -0.23 -11.89
CA SER A 375 -0.70 -1.65 -12.03
C SER A 375 0.78 -1.84 -12.43
N PRO A 376 1.53 -2.74 -11.78
CA PRO A 376 2.93 -3.03 -12.14
C PRO A 376 3.07 -3.87 -13.43
N ASP A 377 1.94 -4.34 -13.98
CA ASP A 377 1.88 -5.22 -15.17
C ASP A 377 1.20 -4.57 -16.39
N LYS A 378 0.53 -3.43 -16.20
CA LYS A 378 -0.41 -2.85 -17.18
C LYS A 378 -0.34 -1.32 -17.17
N SER A 379 0.29 -0.76 -18.21
CA SER A 379 0.51 0.68 -18.40
C SER A 379 -0.73 1.56 -18.29
N SER A 380 -1.91 1.06 -18.66
CA SER A 380 -3.14 1.85 -18.63
C SER A 380 -3.97 1.73 -17.35
N VAL A 381 -3.66 0.75 -16.50
CA VAL A 381 -4.53 0.31 -15.41
C VAL A 381 -4.05 0.82 -14.06
N PHE A 382 -4.97 1.26 -13.22
CA PHE A 382 -4.70 1.63 -11.84
C PHE A 382 -5.85 1.27 -10.91
N GLY A 383 -5.56 1.20 -9.60
CA GLY A 383 -6.56 1.09 -8.55
C GLY A 383 -6.71 2.40 -7.79
N SER A 384 -7.87 2.61 -7.18
CA SER A 384 -8.08 3.64 -6.16
C SER A 384 -8.95 3.10 -5.03
N SER A 385 -8.63 3.46 -3.78
CA SER A 385 -9.41 3.11 -2.59
C SER A 385 -9.80 4.36 -1.80
N ALA A 386 -10.89 4.30 -1.05
CA ALA A 386 -11.50 5.46 -0.41
C ALA A 386 -12.22 5.14 0.90
N GLU A 387 -12.65 6.20 1.59
CA GLU A 387 -13.47 6.12 2.80
C GLU A 387 -14.88 5.53 2.58
N ASP A 388 -15.33 5.38 1.34
CA ASP A 388 -16.66 4.83 1.01
C ASP A 388 -16.75 3.29 1.13
N GLY A 389 -15.63 2.64 1.51
CA GLY A 389 -15.46 1.19 1.63
C GLY A 389 -15.23 0.48 0.30
N ILE A 390 -14.94 1.23 -0.77
CA ILE A 390 -14.81 0.71 -2.13
C ILE A 390 -13.36 0.80 -2.61
N LEU A 391 -12.95 -0.20 -3.40
CA LEU A 391 -11.75 -0.14 -4.22
C LEU A 391 -12.15 -0.29 -5.70
N ASN A 392 -11.91 0.75 -6.49
CA ASN A 392 -12.19 0.80 -7.92
C ASN A 392 -10.94 0.44 -8.74
N ILE A 393 -11.10 -0.32 -9.82
CA ILE A 393 -10.04 -0.57 -10.81
C ILE A 393 -10.44 0.06 -12.14
N TRP A 394 -9.51 0.86 -12.66
CA TRP A 394 -9.68 1.73 -13.81
C TRP A 394 -8.71 1.35 -14.92
N ASP A 395 -9.08 1.66 -16.15
CA ASP A 395 -8.25 1.55 -17.34
C ASP A 395 -8.40 2.84 -18.14
N HIS A 396 -7.42 3.73 -18.06
CA HIS A 396 -7.54 5.06 -18.64
C HIS A 396 -7.60 5.03 -20.17
N GLU A 397 -7.10 3.98 -20.81
CA GLU A 397 -7.23 3.79 -22.25
C GLU A 397 -8.67 3.47 -22.69
N LYS A 398 -9.57 3.11 -21.77
CA LYS A 398 -11.01 2.93 -22.06
C LYS A 398 -11.81 4.23 -21.92
N VAL A 399 -11.21 5.31 -21.42
CA VAL A 399 -11.87 6.63 -21.35
C VAL A 399 -12.14 7.15 -22.76
N GLY A 400 -13.37 7.56 -23.03
CA GLY A 400 -13.77 8.14 -24.32
C GLY A 400 -13.84 7.17 -25.50
N LYS A 401 -13.58 5.87 -25.31
CA LYS A 401 -13.90 4.83 -26.29
C LYS A 401 -15.37 4.44 -26.11
N GLU A 402 -16.17 4.56 -27.16
CA GLU A 402 -17.47 3.89 -27.23
C GLU A 402 -17.24 2.40 -27.00
N LEU A 403 -17.89 1.80 -25.99
CA LEU A 403 -17.90 0.35 -25.83
C LEU A 403 -18.63 -0.23 -27.04
N ASP A 404 -17.95 -1.10 -27.80
CA ASP A 404 -18.54 -1.74 -28.98
C ASP A 404 -19.90 -2.34 -28.63
N SER A 405 -20.92 -1.98 -29.44
CA SER A 405 -22.32 -1.98 -29.02
C SER A 405 -23.00 -3.36 -29.00
N SER A 406 -22.22 -4.42 -28.78
CA SER A 406 -22.64 -5.82 -28.75
C SER A 406 -23.02 -6.32 -27.34
N GLY A 407 -22.51 -5.67 -26.29
CA GLY A 407 -22.83 -5.98 -24.88
C GLY A 407 -23.93 -5.08 -24.28
N PRO A 408 -24.54 -5.48 -23.15
CA PRO A 408 -25.39 -4.58 -22.38
C PRO A 408 -24.55 -3.44 -21.80
N THR A 409 -24.68 -2.24 -22.37
CA THR A 409 -24.05 -1.03 -21.84
C THR A 409 -24.55 -0.79 -20.41
N ILE A 410 -23.62 -0.79 -19.45
CA ILE A 410 -23.92 -0.40 -18.06
C ILE A 410 -24.20 1.11 -18.08
N GLN A 411 -25.48 1.47 -18.14
CA GLN A 411 -25.90 2.88 -18.08
C GLN A 411 -25.34 3.52 -16.81
N ASN A 412 -24.60 4.61 -17.00
CA ASN A 412 -23.98 5.43 -15.95
C ASN A 412 -22.78 4.80 -15.21
N ALA A 413 -22.06 3.83 -15.80
CA ALA A 413 -20.71 3.52 -15.32
C ALA A 413 -19.73 4.67 -15.64
N PRO A 414 -18.87 5.10 -14.70
CA PRO A 414 -17.82 6.07 -14.97
C PRO A 414 -16.86 5.66 -16.09
N PRO A 415 -16.34 6.59 -16.91
CA PRO A 415 -15.34 6.30 -17.92
C PRO A 415 -14.10 5.60 -17.34
N GLY A 416 -13.62 4.57 -18.02
CA GLY A 416 -12.46 3.79 -17.59
C GLY A 416 -12.69 2.79 -16.45
N LEU A 417 -13.76 2.92 -15.64
CA LEU A 417 -14.06 1.96 -14.58
C LEU A 417 -14.45 0.61 -15.17
N PHE A 418 -13.77 -0.48 -14.79
CA PHE A 418 -14.12 -1.82 -15.25
C PHE A 418 -14.22 -2.87 -14.14
N PHE A 419 -13.75 -2.58 -12.93
CA PHE A 419 -14.00 -3.43 -11.76
C PHE A 419 -14.24 -2.60 -10.49
N ARG A 420 -15.10 -3.10 -9.60
CA ARG A 420 -15.36 -2.52 -8.28
C ARG A 420 -15.34 -3.63 -7.23
N HIS A 421 -14.37 -3.57 -6.34
CA HIS A 421 -14.33 -4.39 -5.14
C HIS A 421 -15.09 -3.67 -4.01
N ALA A 422 -16.08 -4.37 -3.45
CA ALA A 422 -16.96 -3.89 -2.38
C ALA A 422 -17.02 -4.92 -1.23
N GLY A 423 -15.87 -5.54 -0.94
CA GLY A 423 -15.73 -6.58 0.07
C GLY A 423 -15.47 -6.06 1.48
N HIS A 424 -14.94 -4.85 1.61
CA HIS A 424 -14.78 -4.19 2.90
C HIS A 424 -16.12 -3.58 3.37
N ARG A 425 -16.26 -3.40 4.68
CA ARG A 425 -17.48 -2.82 5.29
C ARG A 425 -17.29 -1.35 5.65
N ASP A 426 -16.05 -0.98 5.92
CA ASP A 426 -15.60 0.35 6.29
C ASP A 426 -14.48 0.84 5.34
N LYS A 427 -13.93 2.03 5.60
CA LYS A 427 -12.88 2.72 4.83
C LYS A 427 -11.78 1.76 4.34
N VAL A 428 -11.49 1.77 3.03
CA VAL A 428 -10.38 0.99 2.47
C VAL A 428 -9.12 1.85 2.46
N VAL A 429 -8.40 1.76 3.58
CA VAL A 429 -7.27 2.61 3.92
C VAL A 429 -6.05 2.38 3.04
N ASP A 430 -5.71 1.12 2.73
CA ASP A 430 -4.52 0.81 1.95
C ASP A 430 -4.73 -0.44 1.08
N PHE A 431 -4.05 -0.50 -0.06
CA PHE A 431 -3.97 -1.68 -0.91
C PHE A 431 -2.61 -1.80 -1.59
N HIS A 432 -2.28 -2.98 -2.12
CA HIS A 432 -1.05 -3.21 -2.87
C HIS A 432 -1.23 -4.26 -3.98
N TRP A 433 -0.84 -3.90 -5.20
CA TRP A 433 -0.73 -4.83 -6.32
C TRP A 433 0.36 -5.88 -6.09
N ASN A 434 0.13 -7.12 -6.53
CA ASN A 434 1.14 -8.16 -6.49
C ASN A 434 1.93 -8.25 -7.79
N ALA A 435 3.09 -7.60 -7.85
CA ALA A 435 4.01 -7.66 -9.00
C ALA A 435 4.58 -9.07 -9.31
N SER A 436 4.37 -10.08 -8.46
CA SER A 436 4.75 -11.48 -8.72
C SER A 436 3.59 -12.35 -9.21
N ASP A 437 2.34 -11.87 -9.14
CA ASP A 437 1.13 -12.61 -9.46
C ASP A 437 0.06 -11.65 -9.99
N PRO A 438 0.06 -11.37 -11.31
CA PRO A 438 -0.76 -10.31 -11.90
C PRO A 438 -2.25 -10.40 -11.53
N TRP A 439 -2.86 -9.23 -11.38
CA TRP A 439 -4.26 -9.02 -10.96
C TRP A 439 -4.62 -9.45 -9.53
N THR A 440 -3.66 -9.95 -8.74
CA THR A 440 -3.84 -10.18 -7.30
C THR A 440 -3.54 -8.89 -6.53
N ILE A 441 -4.44 -8.50 -5.64
CA ILE A 441 -4.34 -7.35 -4.74
C ILE A 441 -4.45 -7.85 -3.29
N VAL A 442 -3.74 -7.18 -2.38
CA VAL A 442 -4.09 -7.17 -0.95
C VAL A 442 -4.67 -5.81 -0.62
N SER A 443 -5.76 -5.75 0.13
CA SER A 443 -6.40 -4.53 0.63
C SER A 443 -6.76 -4.68 2.11
N VAL A 444 -6.78 -3.57 2.84
CA VAL A 444 -7.12 -3.50 4.26
C VAL A 444 -8.17 -2.42 4.52
N SER A 445 -9.03 -2.66 5.50
CA SER A 445 -9.99 -1.67 6.01
C SER A 445 -9.96 -1.55 7.53
N ASP A 446 -10.59 -0.48 8.00
CA ASP A 446 -10.70 -0.10 9.42
C ASP A 446 -11.63 -1.05 10.20
N ASP A 447 -12.84 -1.28 9.68
CA ASP A 447 -13.95 -2.09 10.21
C ASP A 447 -14.27 -1.93 11.72
N CYS A 448 -13.79 -0.84 12.34
CA CYS A 448 -13.88 -0.58 13.78
C CYS A 448 -15.30 -0.52 14.35
N GLU A 449 -16.31 -0.14 13.55
CA GLU A 449 -17.70 -0.04 14.02
C GLU A 449 -18.37 -1.40 14.30
N SER A 450 -17.81 -2.52 13.81
CA SER A 450 -18.47 -3.85 13.92
C SER A 450 -17.80 -4.82 14.90
N THR A 451 -18.42 -4.97 16.08
CA THR A 451 -18.24 -6.06 17.07
C THR A 451 -16.88 -6.78 17.12
N GLY A 452 -15.80 -6.09 17.51
CA GLY A 452 -14.54 -6.77 17.81
C GLY A 452 -13.29 -5.91 17.92
N GLY A 453 -13.27 -4.72 17.31
CA GLY A 453 -12.11 -3.81 17.35
C GLY A 453 -10.96 -4.22 16.42
N GLY A 454 -11.26 -4.86 15.29
CA GLY A 454 -10.25 -5.32 14.33
C GLY A 454 -10.72 -5.14 12.88
N GLY A 455 -9.79 -4.69 12.03
CA GLY A 455 -10.00 -4.46 10.60
C GLY A 455 -9.90 -5.74 9.77
N THR A 456 -10.45 -5.73 8.55
CA THR A 456 -10.30 -6.87 7.63
C THR A 456 -9.15 -6.69 6.65
N LEU A 457 -8.32 -7.73 6.53
CA LEU A 457 -7.40 -7.88 5.41
C LEU A 457 -8.01 -8.81 4.37
N GLN A 458 -8.10 -8.36 3.14
CA GLN A 458 -8.62 -9.14 2.02
C GLN A 458 -7.54 -9.31 0.96
N ILE A 459 -7.41 -10.53 0.45
CA ILE A 459 -6.52 -10.85 -0.65
C ILE A 459 -7.37 -11.43 -1.77
N TRP A 460 -7.32 -10.82 -2.95
CA TRP A 460 -8.27 -11.12 -4.00
C TRP A 460 -7.69 -10.95 -5.38
N ARG A 461 -8.21 -11.73 -6.32
CA ARG A 461 -7.92 -11.70 -7.75
C ARG A 461 -9.25 -11.69 -8.49
N MET A 462 -9.51 -10.65 -9.25
CA MET A 462 -10.70 -10.59 -10.12
C MET A 462 -10.66 -11.76 -11.13
N ILE A 463 -11.83 -12.24 -11.56
CA ILE A 463 -11.92 -13.35 -12.52
C ILE A 463 -11.33 -12.98 -13.89
N ASP A 464 -10.62 -13.91 -14.54
CA ASP A 464 -9.91 -13.64 -15.81
C ASP A 464 -10.81 -13.18 -16.97
N LEU A 465 -12.09 -13.53 -16.92
CA LEU A 465 -13.14 -13.07 -17.85
C LEU A 465 -13.39 -11.55 -17.85
N ILE A 466 -12.93 -10.81 -16.83
CA ILE A 466 -13.15 -9.35 -16.72
C ILE A 466 -12.07 -8.54 -17.45
N TYR A 467 -10.83 -9.05 -17.52
CA TYR A 467 -9.67 -8.29 -18.04
C TYR A 467 -9.00 -8.90 -19.26
N ARG A 468 -9.26 -10.17 -19.60
CA ARG A 468 -8.62 -10.80 -20.76
C ARG A 468 -9.31 -10.41 -22.07
N PRO A 469 -8.54 -10.19 -23.16
CA PRO A 469 -9.11 -10.00 -24.48
C PRO A 469 -9.96 -11.21 -24.90
N GLU A 470 -11.15 -10.97 -25.46
CA GLU A 470 -12.08 -12.02 -25.88
C GLU A 470 -11.42 -13.01 -26.86
N GLU A 471 -10.64 -12.50 -27.82
CA GLU A 471 -9.91 -13.32 -28.79
C GLU A 471 -8.94 -14.32 -28.13
N GLU A 472 -8.25 -13.92 -27.05
CA GLU A 472 -7.35 -14.81 -26.30
C GLU A 472 -8.10 -15.90 -25.55
N VAL A 473 -9.26 -15.55 -24.98
CA VAL A 473 -10.11 -16.50 -24.25
C VAL A 473 -10.71 -17.52 -25.23
N LEU A 474 -11.23 -17.06 -26.37
CA LEU A 474 -11.76 -17.94 -27.42
C LEU A 474 -10.67 -18.84 -28.02
N ALA A 475 -9.49 -18.30 -28.35
CA ALA A 475 -8.36 -19.07 -28.87
C ALA A 475 -7.79 -20.07 -27.85
N GLU A 476 -7.98 -19.83 -26.55
CA GLU A 476 -7.67 -20.81 -25.50
C GLU A 476 -8.72 -21.92 -25.43
N LEU A 477 -10.01 -21.58 -25.42
CA LEU A 477 -11.12 -22.54 -25.38
C LEU A 477 -11.11 -23.50 -26.59
N ASP A 478 -10.78 -22.99 -27.78
CA ASP A 478 -10.67 -23.81 -29.00
C ASP A 478 -9.63 -24.95 -28.88
N LYS A 479 -8.61 -24.81 -28.02
CA LYS A 479 -7.63 -25.90 -27.75
C LYS A 479 -8.27 -27.10 -27.05
N PHE A 480 -9.32 -26.88 -26.27
CA PHE A 480 -10.03 -27.91 -25.52
C PHE A 480 -11.28 -28.43 -26.26
N LYS A 481 -11.71 -27.77 -27.32
CA LYS A 481 -12.88 -28.13 -28.14
C LYS A 481 -12.83 -29.56 -28.68
N SER A 482 -11.66 -30.00 -29.14
CA SER A 482 -11.42 -31.38 -29.56
C SER A 482 -11.61 -32.35 -28.39
N HIS A 483 -11.07 -32.04 -27.21
CA HIS A 483 -11.23 -32.83 -26.00
C HIS A 483 -12.70 -32.96 -25.60
N ILE A 484 -13.44 -31.84 -25.53
CA ILE A 484 -14.88 -31.80 -25.22
C ILE A 484 -15.69 -32.68 -26.17
N VAL A 485 -15.39 -32.64 -27.48
CA VAL A 485 -16.05 -33.50 -28.48
C VAL A 485 -15.67 -34.98 -28.29
N THR A 486 -14.44 -35.29 -27.87
CA THR A 486 -14.03 -36.68 -27.59
C THR A 486 -14.48 -37.22 -26.23
N CYS A 487 -14.97 -36.38 -25.31
CA CYS A 487 -15.53 -36.79 -24.02
C CYS A 487 -16.89 -37.52 -24.14
N THR A 488 -17.34 -37.86 -25.36
CA THR A 488 -18.51 -38.72 -25.59
C THR A 488 -18.20 -40.21 -25.31
N SER A 489 -18.20 -40.59 -24.04
CA SER A 489 -18.48 -41.96 -23.57
C SER A 489 -18.81 -41.98 -22.08
#